data_AF-A0A1I6JUH6-F1
#
_entry.id   AF-A0A1I6JUH6-F1
#
_cell.length_a   1.000
_cell.length_b   1.000
_cell.length_c   1.000
_cell.angle_alpha   90.00
_cell.angle_beta   90.00
_cell.angle_gamma   90.00
#
_symmetry.space_group_name_H-M   'P 1'
#
loop_
_entity.id
_entity.type
_entity.pdbx_description
1 polymer ?
#
loop_
_entity_poly.entity_id
_entity_poly.type
_entity_poly.pdbx_seq_one_letter_code
_entity_poly.pdbx_strand_id
1 'polypeptide(L)'
;MKNTLSTKDWFKDRGYLHLTNQIKKKDKEKVSNYISNKEKVKAHKFSPFILKQTFNRRYKYSNELGRRSHKAVDDKGQIIANTKMRPIMYSTHIDSHIYSYYSHKIIQPKYEDYLKADKNLNESITAYRQIKSHDNLRFKYNVDFAKDVFYEIKERKDCTVLAFDIKNFFPSLNHSQLKFVWSSILGTKTLPKDHYAVFKSITNYSYFYYDDLRVRYKGNLDEKKIALLRNKGKFQLFENYQDFKNAEIQVYKNQKKRDGIISGIPQGLPISAMLANLYMLPFDKNIIEKLVKNKNCYYRRYSDDLVVICNNEDIDFTENIVLEEISKIKLTISKDKTEKFRFKTIENRLECFKINGDKFIPNSFLQYLGFDFYGYKTLIKSANVSRFYREMKESISIKAKRIESVQQKNLTEEAIIFKRKIYRLYSFRGIKSRKLPASKVIFHEGKLIKKEFSRKYRGNFIKYAYRASDIMEAPEIKRQLRKHMIILKKYMMKFKFDNTPEL
;
A
#
# COMPACT_ATOMS: atom_id res chain seq x y z
N MET A 1 -12.66 2.32 -32.39
CA MET A 1 -12.69 3.21 -31.20
C MET A 1 -11.37 3.10 -30.44
N LYS A 2 -10.51 4.12 -30.47
CA LYS A 2 -9.30 4.18 -29.63
C LYS A 2 -9.76 4.13 -28.16
N ASN A 3 -9.45 3.03 -27.47
CA ASN A 3 -9.81 2.81 -26.08
C ASN A 3 -8.98 3.76 -25.21
N THR A 4 -9.41 5.02 -25.05
CA THR A 4 -8.71 6.00 -24.22
C THR A 4 -8.65 5.48 -22.80
N LEU A 5 -7.43 5.33 -22.26
CA LEU A 5 -7.21 4.93 -20.88
C LEU A 5 -7.96 5.88 -19.94
N SER A 6 -8.96 5.35 -19.23
CA SER A 6 -9.72 6.13 -18.24
C SER A 6 -8.76 6.67 -17.17
N THR A 7 -8.63 7.99 -17.14
CA THR A 7 -7.87 8.71 -16.10
C THR A 7 -8.60 8.58 -14.77
N LYS A 8 -7.82 8.56 -13.68
CA LYS A 8 -8.37 8.32 -12.35
C LYS A 8 -8.99 9.61 -11.83
N ASP A 9 -10.29 9.57 -11.55
CA ASP A 9 -10.97 10.71 -10.92
C ASP A 9 -10.45 10.96 -9.50
N TRP A 10 -10.39 12.23 -9.11
CA TRP A 10 -9.99 12.66 -7.78
C TRP A 10 -11.10 12.34 -6.76
N PHE A 11 -12.36 12.36 -7.20
CA PHE A 11 -13.51 12.10 -6.34
C PHE A 11 -13.71 10.58 -6.14
N LYS A 12 -13.90 10.14 -4.89
CA LYS A 12 -14.12 8.72 -4.58
C LYS A 12 -15.08 8.52 -3.43
N ASP A 13 -16.03 7.61 -3.63
CA ASP A 13 -16.84 7.07 -2.55
C ASP A 13 -15.94 6.34 -1.55
N ARG A 14 -15.97 6.77 -0.29
CA ARG A 14 -15.29 6.13 0.83
C ARG A 14 -16.34 5.50 1.74
N GLY A 15 -16.14 4.23 2.07
CA GLY A 15 -17.15 3.42 2.77
C GLY A 15 -16.95 3.27 4.26
N TYR A 16 -15.91 3.89 4.84
CA TYR A 16 -15.69 3.86 6.29
C TYR A 16 -16.64 4.83 7.00
N LEU A 17 -16.90 4.61 8.29
CA LEU A 17 -17.64 5.56 9.13
C LEU A 17 -16.65 6.54 9.78
N HIS A 18 -17.11 7.76 10.01
CA HIS A 18 -16.36 8.82 10.68
C HIS A 18 -17.32 9.74 11.43
N LEU A 19 -16.80 10.84 11.99
CA LEU A 19 -17.57 11.90 12.65
C LEU A 19 -18.70 12.49 11.79
N THR A 20 -18.52 12.57 10.47
CA THR A 20 -19.51 13.14 9.54
C THR A 20 -19.98 12.13 8.52
N ASN A 21 -21.18 12.36 7.99
CA ASN A 21 -21.85 11.47 7.05
C ASN A 21 -20.99 11.18 5.81
N GLN A 22 -21.18 9.98 5.24
CA GLN A 22 -20.55 9.59 3.99
C GLN A 22 -21.00 10.49 2.84
N ILE A 23 -20.03 10.99 2.09
CA ILE A 23 -20.24 11.69 0.82
C ILE A 23 -20.25 10.65 -0.31
N LYS A 24 -21.28 10.68 -1.16
CA LYS A 24 -21.48 9.76 -2.29
C LYS A 24 -21.20 10.47 -3.62
N LYS A 25 -21.08 9.71 -4.72
CA LYS A 25 -20.89 10.27 -6.08
C LYS A 25 -21.87 11.36 -6.48
N LYS A 26 -23.12 11.27 -6.04
CA LYS A 26 -24.15 12.29 -6.33
C LYS A 26 -23.80 13.67 -5.76
N ASP A 27 -23.01 13.71 -4.69
CA ASP A 27 -22.62 14.95 -4.01
C ASP A 27 -21.36 15.59 -4.63
N LYS A 28 -20.81 15.00 -5.71
CA LYS A 28 -19.54 15.41 -6.30
C LYS A 28 -19.52 16.89 -6.70
N GLU A 29 -20.58 17.38 -7.32
CA GLU A 29 -20.67 18.76 -7.78
C GLU A 29 -20.66 19.75 -6.61
N LYS A 30 -21.52 19.54 -5.62
CA LYS A 30 -21.54 20.32 -4.37
C LYS A 30 -20.18 20.35 -3.69
N VAL A 31 -19.52 19.19 -3.60
CA VAL A 31 -18.18 19.07 -3.01
C VAL A 31 -17.12 19.78 -3.85
N SER A 32 -17.22 19.69 -5.18
CA SER A 32 -16.34 20.42 -6.10
C SER A 32 -16.46 21.93 -5.92
N ASN A 33 -17.68 22.46 -5.84
CA ASN A 33 -17.94 23.89 -5.63
C ASN A 33 -17.45 24.40 -4.27
N TYR A 34 -17.45 23.53 -3.25
CA TYR A 34 -16.88 23.85 -1.95
C TYR A 34 -15.35 23.89 -1.98
N ILE A 35 -14.71 22.84 -2.52
CA ILE A 35 -13.26 22.64 -2.43
C ILE A 35 -12.48 23.50 -3.43
N SER A 36 -13.06 23.82 -4.59
CA SER A 36 -12.43 24.69 -5.58
C SER A 36 -12.30 26.15 -5.11
N ASN A 37 -13.10 26.55 -4.12
CA ASN A 37 -13.02 27.88 -3.52
C ASN A 37 -11.94 27.93 -2.43
N LYS A 38 -10.86 28.67 -2.71
CA LYS A 38 -9.69 28.81 -1.81
C LYS A 38 -10.04 29.41 -0.45
N GLU A 39 -10.94 30.40 -0.39
CA GLU A 39 -11.34 31.03 0.87
C GLU A 39 -12.12 30.05 1.76
N LYS A 40 -12.97 29.20 1.16
CA LYS A 40 -13.66 28.13 1.90
C LYS A 40 -12.68 27.11 2.49
N VAL A 41 -11.65 26.71 1.73
CA VAL A 41 -10.64 25.76 2.21
C VAL A 41 -9.74 26.38 3.28
N LYS A 42 -9.35 27.64 3.12
CA LYS A 42 -8.61 28.41 4.13
C LYS A 42 -9.37 28.49 5.46
N ALA A 43 -10.68 28.72 5.42
CA ALA A 43 -11.54 28.76 6.61
C ALA A 43 -11.99 27.37 7.12
N HIS A 44 -11.66 26.29 6.40
CA HIS A 44 -12.12 24.94 6.71
C HIS A 44 -11.51 24.41 8.01
N LYS A 45 -12.37 23.91 8.90
CA LYS A 45 -11.96 23.28 10.17
C LYS A 45 -11.81 21.77 9.99
N PHE A 46 -10.57 21.32 9.80
CA PHE A 46 -10.24 19.90 9.71
C PHE A 46 -10.52 19.16 11.02
N SER A 47 -11.02 17.95 10.91
CA SER A 47 -11.41 17.12 12.06
C SER A 47 -10.30 16.17 12.52
N PRO A 48 -10.34 15.68 13.77
CA PRO A 48 -9.43 14.63 14.23
C PRO A 48 -9.53 13.38 13.35
N PHE A 49 -8.41 12.69 13.12
CA PHE A 49 -8.38 11.43 12.39
C PHE A 49 -8.77 10.23 13.27
N ILE A 50 -9.27 9.19 12.63
CA ILE A 50 -9.41 7.86 13.24
C ILE A 50 -8.13 7.07 12.98
N LEU A 51 -7.41 6.69 14.04
CA LEU A 51 -6.25 5.82 13.96
C LEU A 51 -6.67 4.34 14.08
N LYS A 52 -6.48 3.58 13.01
CA LYS A 52 -6.64 2.12 13.02
C LYS A 52 -5.29 1.44 13.00
N GLN A 53 -5.01 0.61 14.00
CA GLN A 53 -3.81 -0.20 14.05
C GLN A 53 -4.07 -1.55 13.38
N THR A 54 -3.26 -1.89 12.38
CA THR A 54 -3.34 -3.20 11.70
C THR A 54 -2.06 -3.98 11.96
N PHE A 55 -2.20 -5.26 12.30
CA PHE A 55 -1.07 -6.11 12.67
C PHE A 55 -0.82 -7.15 11.59
N ASN A 56 0.41 -7.17 11.06
CA ASN A 56 0.85 -8.17 10.09
C ASN A 56 1.80 -9.15 10.76
N ARG A 57 1.37 -10.41 10.92
CA ARG A 57 2.23 -11.50 11.41
C ARG A 57 3.38 -11.74 10.43
N ARG A 58 4.60 -11.83 10.95
CA ARG A 58 5.84 -12.07 10.19
C ARG A 58 6.39 -13.45 10.50
N TYR A 59 7.03 -14.08 9.51
CA TYR A 59 7.87 -15.26 9.71
C TYR A 59 9.29 -14.83 9.40
N LYS A 60 10.10 -14.60 10.43
CA LYS A 60 11.46 -14.07 10.31
C LYS A 60 12.40 -14.83 11.23
N TYR A 61 13.67 -14.84 10.89
CA TYR A 61 14.71 -15.32 11.79
C TYR A 61 14.68 -14.45 13.05
N SER A 62 14.65 -15.07 14.21
CA SER A 62 14.83 -14.45 15.52
C SER A 62 16.15 -14.98 16.04
N ASN A 63 17.08 -14.07 16.32
CA ASN A 63 18.41 -14.42 16.79
C ASN A 63 18.30 -15.10 18.17
N GLU A 64 17.38 -14.61 19.00
CA GLU A 64 17.12 -15.10 20.36
C GLU A 64 16.55 -16.53 20.36
N LEU A 65 15.77 -16.90 19.33
CA LEU A 65 15.22 -18.24 19.19
C LEU A 65 16.09 -19.17 18.31
N GLY A 66 17.17 -18.67 17.72
CA GLY A 66 18.04 -19.41 16.80
C GLY A 66 17.36 -19.92 15.52
N ARG A 67 16.12 -19.50 15.23
CA ARG A 67 15.32 -20.07 14.13
C ARG A 67 14.34 -19.06 13.52
N ARG A 68 13.88 -19.38 12.30
CA ARG A 68 12.74 -18.67 11.70
C ARG A 68 11.47 -18.99 12.47
N SER A 69 10.84 -17.95 12.99
CA SER A 69 9.66 -18.09 13.83
C SER A 69 8.63 -16.99 13.54
N HIS A 70 7.40 -17.32 13.90
CA HIS A 70 6.31 -16.35 14.04
C HIS A 70 6.29 -15.67 15.40
N LYS A 71 7.23 -16.03 16.26
CA LYS A 71 7.46 -15.48 17.57
C LYS A 71 8.80 -14.74 17.57
N ALA A 72 8.95 -13.78 18.46
CA ALA A 72 10.18 -13.06 18.75
C ALA A 72 10.26 -12.91 20.27
N VAL A 73 11.45 -12.60 20.78
CA VAL A 73 11.63 -12.26 22.18
C VAL A 73 11.54 -10.73 22.29
N ASP A 74 10.79 -10.23 23.26
CA ASP A 74 10.72 -8.80 23.54
C ASP A 74 11.86 -8.34 24.47
N ASP A 75 11.95 -7.04 24.72
CA ASP A 75 12.99 -6.44 25.56
C ASP A 75 12.96 -6.96 27.02
N LYS A 76 11.87 -7.64 27.43
CA LYS A 76 11.69 -8.24 28.75
C LYS A 76 11.96 -9.75 28.76
N GLY A 77 12.49 -10.31 27.66
CA GLY A 77 12.77 -11.74 27.53
C GLY A 77 11.52 -12.61 27.24
N GLN A 78 10.35 -12.01 27.01
CA GLN A 78 9.11 -12.76 26.80
C GLN A 78 8.90 -13.12 25.33
N ILE A 79 8.39 -14.33 25.09
CA ILE A 79 8.10 -14.81 23.75
C ILE A 79 6.77 -14.22 23.25
N ILE A 80 6.87 -13.17 22.44
CA ILE A 80 5.72 -12.48 21.84
C ILE A 80 5.51 -12.87 20.38
N ALA A 81 4.32 -12.61 19.85
CA ALA A 81 4.05 -12.79 18.43
C ALA A 81 4.85 -11.76 17.60
N ASN A 82 5.64 -12.23 16.64
CA ASN A 82 6.38 -11.38 15.71
C ASN A 82 5.40 -10.71 14.73
N THR A 83 4.82 -9.59 15.16
CA THR A 83 3.85 -8.81 14.40
C THR A 83 4.42 -7.44 14.07
N LYS A 84 4.15 -6.95 12.86
CA LYS A 84 4.46 -5.57 12.47
C LYS A 84 3.18 -4.76 12.51
N MET A 85 3.10 -3.83 13.45
CA MET A 85 2.01 -2.85 13.54
C MET A 85 2.13 -1.83 12.40
N ARG A 86 1.01 -1.50 11.77
CA ARG A 86 0.87 -0.49 10.72
C ARG A 86 -0.27 0.45 11.10
N PRO A 87 0.04 1.70 11.48
CA PRO A 87 -0.97 2.71 11.79
C PRO A 87 -1.56 3.25 10.48
N ILE A 88 -2.89 3.22 10.35
CA ILE A 88 -3.60 3.81 9.21
C ILE A 88 -4.59 4.85 9.75
N MET A 89 -4.43 6.08 9.29
CA MET A 89 -5.27 7.21 9.65
C MET A 89 -6.38 7.40 8.62
N TYR A 90 -7.61 7.61 9.09
CA TYR A 90 -8.77 7.96 8.28
C TYR A 90 -9.20 9.38 8.62
N SER A 91 -9.48 10.18 7.59
CA SER A 91 -10.02 11.54 7.71
C SER A 91 -11.54 11.53 7.52
N THR A 92 -12.24 12.60 7.89
CA THR A 92 -13.66 12.74 7.51
C THR A 92 -13.81 12.72 5.98
N HIS A 93 -15.04 12.50 5.52
CA HIS A 93 -15.31 12.41 4.09
C HIS A 93 -14.96 13.70 3.34
N ILE A 94 -15.30 14.88 3.89
CA ILE A 94 -14.99 16.16 3.25
C ILE A 94 -13.48 16.44 3.27
N ASP A 95 -12.80 16.26 4.41
CA ASP A 95 -11.34 16.42 4.53
C ASP A 95 -10.62 15.50 3.52
N SER A 96 -11.07 14.25 3.40
CA SER A 96 -10.52 13.30 2.43
C SER A 96 -10.70 13.74 0.98
N HIS A 97 -11.79 14.44 0.66
CA HIS A 97 -11.99 15.03 -0.65
C HIS A 97 -11.11 16.26 -0.86
N ILE A 98 -10.91 17.11 0.15
CA ILE A 98 -9.97 18.25 0.09
C ILE A 98 -8.57 17.71 -0.21
N TYR A 99 -8.09 16.74 0.57
CA TYR A 99 -6.80 16.08 0.34
C TYR A 99 -6.67 15.51 -1.07
N SER A 100 -7.72 14.84 -1.56
CA SER A 100 -7.71 14.24 -2.89
C SER A 100 -7.68 15.29 -4.01
N TYR A 101 -8.43 16.39 -3.84
CA TYR A 101 -8.49 17.48 -4.81
C TYR A 101 -7.14 18.21 -4.89
N TYR A 102 -6.59 18.65 -3.76
CA TYR A 102 -5.29 19.32 -3.72
C TYR A 102 -4.18 18.42 -4.28
N SER A 103 -4.19 17.14 -3.94
CA SER A 103 -3.25 16.15 -4.48
C SER A 103 -3.39 16.02 -6.01
N HIS A 104 -4.56 15.62 -6.50
CA HIS A 104 -4.73 15.20 -7.90
C HIS A 104 -4.95 16.33 -8.90
N LYS A 105 -5.55 17.45 -8.46
CA LYS A 105 -5.94 18.56 -9.36
C LYS A 105 -4.98 19.75 -9.31
N ILE A 106 -4.20 19.90 -8.25
CA ILE A 106 -3.34 21.07 -8.08
C ILE A 106 -1.86 20.66 -8.05
N ILE A 107 -1.46 19.79 -7.12
CA ILE A 107 -0.06 19.46 -6.90
C ILE A 107 0.46 18.49 -7.97
N GLN A 108 -0.29 17.42 -8.24
CA GLN A 108 0.14 16.36 -9.15
C GLN A 108 0.43 16.87 -10.57
N PRO A 109 -0.41 17.71 -11.22
CA PRO A 109 -0.08 18.24 -12.55
C PRO A 109 1.25 18.99 -12.58
N LYS A 110 1.46 19.93 -11.64
CA LYS A 110 2.71 20.70 -11.54
C LYS A 110 3.92 19.81 -11.27
N TYR A 111 3.76 18.80 -10.42
CA TYR A 111 4.80 17.80 -10.16
C TYR A 111 5.14 16.99 -11.41
N GLU A 112 4.15 16.50 -12.14
CA GLU A 112 4.37 15.73 -13.38
C GLU A 112 5.04 16.59 -14.46
N ASP A 113 4.68 17.87 -14.57
CA ASP A 113 5.32 18.79 -15.52
C ASP A 113 6.77 19.09 -15.13
N TYR A 114 7.06 19.26 -13.83
CA TYR A 114 8.42 19.36 -13.32
C TYR A 114 9.25 18.11 -13.65
N LEU A 115 8.68 16.92 -13.47
CA LEU A 115 9.39 15.68 -13.79
C LEU A 115 9.69 15.55 -15.28
N LYS A 116 8.74 15.89 -16.16
CA LYS A 116 8.93 15.79 -17.63
C LYS A 116 10.08 16.64 -18.16
N ALA A 117 10.48 17.69 -17.44
CA ALA A 117 11.59 18.54 -17.82
C ALA A 117 12.95 17.81 -17.81
N ASP A 118 13.10 16.74 -17.02
CA ASP A 118 14.30 15.89 -17.01
C ASP A 118 13.89 14.43 -17.26
N LYS A 119 14.31 13.89 -18.41
CA LYS A 119 13.98 12.51 -18.82
C LYS A 119 14.41 11.47 -17.78
N ASN A 120 15.62 11.58 -17.24
CA ASN A 120 16.16 10.61 -16.29
C ASN A 120 15.37 10.66 -14.98
N LEU A 121 15.03 11.86 -14.51
CA LEU A 121 14.21 12.03 -13.31
C LEU A 121 12.78 11.47 -13.51
N ASN A 122 12.19 11.75 -14.67
CA ASN A 122 10.85 11.28 -15.04
C ASN A 122 10.76 9.75 -15.08
N GLU A 123 11.78 9.07 -15.58
CA GLU A 123 11.80 7.61 -15.69
C GLU A 123 12.16 6.93 -14.37
N SER A 124 12.96 7.59 -13.51
CA SER A 124 13.41 7.03 -12.24
C SER A 124 12.34 6.93 -11.16
N ILE A 125 11.38 7.86 -11.13
CA ILE A 125 10.38 7.94 -10.06
C ILE A 125 9.08 7.24 -10.50
N THR A 126 8.77 6.07 -9.93
CA THR A 126 7.70 5.21 -10.47
C THR A 126 6.43 5.16 -9.60
N ALA A 127 6.57 5.24 -8.28
CA ALA A 127 5.43 5.08 -7.36
C ALA A 127 4.43 6.23 -7.39
N TYR A 128 3.15 5.91 -7.14
CA TYR A 128 2.03 6.84 -7.01
C TYR A 128 1.68 7.68 -8.27
N ARG A 129 2.31 7.39 -9.40
CA ARG A 129 2.09 8.07 -10.69
C ARG A 129 1.27 7.21 -11.65
N GLN A 130 0.72 7.84 -12.69
CA GLN A 130 -0.01 7.14 -13.76
C GLN A 130 0.87 7.04 -15.02
N ILE A 131 1.83 6.12 -15.01
CA ILE A 131 2.77 5.90 -16.11
C ILE A 131 2.15 4.89 -17.10
N LYS A 132 2.13 5.21 -18.39
CA LYS A 132 1.60 4.31 -19.43
C LYS A 132 2.57 3.15 -19.69
N SER A 133 2.06 1.98 -20.04
CA SER A 133 2.87 0.87 -20.55
C SER A 133 3.40 1.16 -21.95
N HIS A 134 4.42 0.42 -22.40
CA HIS A 134 5.05 0.59 -23.71
C HIS A 134 4.04 0.47 -24.87
N ASP A 135 3.06 -0.44 -24.74
CA ASP A 135 1.96 -0.63 -25.69
C ASP A 135 0.85 0.43 -25.59
N ASN A 136 0.92 1.36 -24.63
CA ASN A 136 -0.11 2.34 -24.29
C ASN A 136 -1.52 1.75 -23.99
N LEU A 137 -1.63 0.45 -23.75
CA LEU A 137 -2.92 -0.23 -23.50
C LEU A 137 -3.33 -0.20 -22.03
N ARG A 138 -2.39 0.07 -21.11
CA ARG A 138 -2.63 0.14 -19.66
C ARG A 138 -1.67 1.09 -18.97
N PHE A 139 -1.87 1.27 -17.67
CA PHE A 139 -0.86 1.86 -16.81
C PHE A 139 0.10 0.78 -16.30
N LYS A 140 1.39 1.12 -16.19
CA LYS A 140 2.40 0.32 -15.50
C LYS A 140 1.99 0.13 -14.03
N TYR A 141 2.34 -1.02 -13.48
CA TYR A 141 2.19 -1.34 -12.06
C TYR A 141 3.46 -2.05 -11.56
N ASN A 142 3.47 -2.49 -10.30
CA ASN A 142 4.67 -3.00 -9.64
C ASN A 142 5.43 -4.10 -10.42
N VAL A 143 4.74 -4.90 -11.23
CA VAL A 143 5.35 -5.94 -12.07
C VAL A 143 6.19 -5.33 -13.19
N ASP A 144 5.70 -4.29 -13.85
CA ASP A 144 6.42 -3.61 -14.93
C ASP A 144 7.69 -2.94 -14.38
N PHE A 145 7.56 -2.23 -13.26
CA PHE A 145 8.71 -1.54 -12.66
C PHE A 145 9.77 -2.53 -12.16
N ALA A 146 9.37 -3.71 -11.69
CA ALA A 146 10.32 -4.78 -11.38
C ALA A 146 10.99 -5.33 -12.64
N LYS A 147 10.23 -5.56 -13.72
CA LYS A 147 10.79 -5.96 -15.02
C LYS A 147 11.82 -4.96 -15.52
N ASP A 148 11.53 -3.66 -15.45
CA ASP A 148 12.43 -2.60 -15.91
C ASP A 148 13.80 -2.63 -15.18
N VAL A 149 13.82 -3.00 -13.90
CA VAL A 149 15.07 -3.18 -13.13
C VAL A 149 15.77 -4.48 -13.50
N PHE A 150 15.03 -5.59 -13.60
CA PHE A 150 15.62 -6.89 -13.93
C PHE A 150 16.16 -6.93 -15.36
N TYR A 151 15.52 -6.23 -16.28
CA TYR A 151 15.97 -6.07 -17.65
C TYR A 151 17.31 -5.33 -17.70
N GLU A 152 17.45 -4.21 -17.01
CA GLU A 152 18.72 -3.48 -16.92
C GLU A 152 19.87 -4.37 -16.39
N ILE A 153 19.61 -5.19 -15.37
CA ILE A 153 20.61 -6.14 -14.83
C ILE A 153 21.01 -7.17 -15.89
N LYS A 154 20.04 -7.69 -16.66
CA LYS A 154 20.30 -8.67 -17.73
C LYS A 154 21.12 -8.06 -18.87
N GLU A 155 20.84 -6.82 -19.25
CA GLU A 155 21.58 -6.11 -20.30
C GLU A 155 23.03 -5.86 -19.87
N ARG A 156 23.25 -5.38 -18.63
CA ARG A 156 24.61 -5.14 -18.12
C ARG A 156 25.42 -6.42 -17.91
N LYS A 157 24.76 -7.52 -17.54
CA LYS A 157 25.33 -8.84 -17.18
C LYS A 157 26.27 -8.82 -15.97
N ASP A 158 27.32 -8.01 -16.01
CA ASP A 158 28.26 -7.84 -14.93
C ASP A 158 28.09 -6.49 -14.22
N CYS A 159 27.30 -6.48 -13.14
CA CYS A 159 26.98 -5.25 -12.41
C CYS A 159 26.66 -5.51 -10.95
N THR A 160 26.64 -4.43 -10.16
CA THR A 160 26.25 -4.48 -8.74
C THR A 160 24.96 -3.69 -8.52
N VAL A 161 24.06 -4.29 -7.75
CA VAL A 161 22.77 -3.71 -7.36
C VAL A 161 22.78 -3.40 -5.87
N LEU A 162 22.47 -2.15 -5.54
CA LEU A 162 22.29 -1.66 -4.19
C LEU A 162 20.80 -1.39 -3.95
N ALA A 163 20.22 -2.10 -2.99
CA ALA A 163 18.84 -1.93 -2.56
C ALA A 163 18.79 -1.28 -1.17
N PHE A 164 18.12 -0.13 -1.05
CA PHE A 164 18.02 0.62 0.20
C PHE A 164 16.58 0.72 0.71
N ASP A 165 16.40 0.64 2.03
CA ASP A 165 15.11 0.79 2.75
C ASP A 165 15.19 2.00 3.69
N ILE A 166 14.29 2.98 3.52
CA ILE A 166 14.22 4.16 4.39
C ILE A 166 13.51 3.80 5.72
N LYS A 167 14.15 4.11 6.86
CA LYS A 167 13.57 3.87 8.19
C LYS A 167 12.38 4.80 8.43
N ASN A 168 11.23 4.20 8.79
CA ASN A 168 10.03 4.91 9.25
C ASN A 168 9.64 6.11 8.38
N PHE A 169 9.64 5.95 7.06
CA PHE A 169 9.54 7.04 6.08
C PHE A 169 8.43 8.09 6.35
N PHE A 170 7.16 7.69 6.46
CA PHE A 170 6.08 8.65 6.70
C PHE A 170 6.19 9.37 8.06
N PRO A 171 6.44 8.68 9.19
CA PRO A 171 6.69 9.34 10.48
C PRO A 171 7.93 10.24 10.53
N SER A 172 8.89 10.10 9.62
CA SER A 172 10.19 10.78 9.72
C SER A 172 10.33 12.04 8.85
N LEU A 173 9.32 12.39 8.05
CA LEU A 173 9.37 13.55 7.15
C LEU A 173 9.46 14.87 7.93
N ASN A 174 10.45 15.70 7.59
CA ASN A 174 10.60 17.03 8.19
C ASN A 174 9.57 18.03 7.63
N HIS A 175 8.86 18.73 8.52
CA HIS A 175 7.78 19.65 8.12
C HIS A 175 8.27 20.90 7.37
N SER A 176 9.39 21.48 7.81
CA SER A 176 9.96 22.69 7.18
C SER A 176 10.41 22.40 5.75
N GLN A 177 11.11 21.28 5.56
CA GLN A 177 11.53 20.85 4.22
C GLN A 177 10.33 20.54 3.32
N LEU A 178 9.32 19.83 3.84
CA LEU A 178 8.11 19.55 3.07
C LEU A 178 7.40 20.84 2.63
N LYS A 179 7.30 21.82 3.53
CA LYS A 179 6.71 23.14 3.24
C LYS A 179 7.49 23.88 2.16
N PHE A 180 8.82 23.84 2.24
CA PHE A 180 9.71 24.46 1.25
C PHE A 180 9.49 23.86 -0.14
N VAL A 181 9.68 22.55 -0.30
CA VAL A 181 9.56 21.88 -1.61
C VAL A 181 8.15 22.02 -2.18
N TRP A 182 7.12 21.99 -1.32
CA TRP A 182 5.74 22.25 -1.76
C TRP A 182 5.56 23.68 -2.28
N SER A 183 6.11 24.69 -1.61
CA SER A 183 6.06 26.07 -2.10
C SER A 183 6.81 26.23 -3.42
N SER A 184 7.98 25.59 -3.56
CA SER A 184 8.79 25.59 -4.78
C SER A 184 8.06 25.01 -5.97
N ILE A 185 7.41 23.84 -5.84
CA ILE A 185 6.61 23.25 -6.93
C ILE A 185 5.39 24.09 -7.31
N LEU A 186 4.85 24.88 -6.38
CA LEU A 186 3.78 25.80 -6.71
C LEU A 186 4.27 27.07 -7.43
N GLY A 187 5.58 27.34 -7.43
CA GLY A 187 6.17 28.59 -7.94
C GLY A 187 5.98 29.78 -6.99
N THR A 188 5.84 29.53 -5.69
CA THR A 188 5.52 30.55 -4.69
C THR A 188 6.59 30.62 -3.60
N LYS A 189 6.93 31.83 -3.11
CA LYS A 189 7.89 32.01 -2.01
C LYS A 189 7.43 31.31 -0.72
N THR A 190 6.13 31.32 -0.46
CA THR A 190 5.50 30.65 0.69
C THR A 190 4.21 29.96 0.26
N LEU A 191 3.77 28.95 1.02
CA LEU A 191 2.51 28.26 0.72
C LEU A 191 1.33 29.26 0.75
N PRO A 192 0.49 29.28 -0.30
CA PRO A 192 -0.78 29.99 -0.29
C PRO A 192 -1.64 29.64 0.94
N LYS A 193 -2.49 30.55 1.41
CA LYS A 193 -3.21 30.41 2.69
C LYS A 193 -4.06 29.13 2.76
N ASP A 194 -4.72 28.77 1.67
CA ASP A 194 -5.52 27.56 1.53
C ASP A 194 -4.64 26.28 1.55
N HIS A 195 -3.52 26.30 0.83
CA HIS A 195 -2.52 25.23 0.90
C HIS A 195 -1.90 25.09 2.30
N TYR A 196 -1.64 26.20 2.97
CA TYR A 196 -1.12 26.20 4.33
C TYR A 196 -2.13 25.61 5.32
N ALA A 197 -3.43 25.84 5.13
CA ALA A 197 -4.47 25.18 5.93
C ALA A 197 -4.42 23.65 5.77
N VAL A 198 -4.29 23.16 4.53
CA VAL A 198 -4.12 21.72 4.23
C VAL A 198 -2.80 21.18 4.80
N PHE A 199 -1.71 21.94 4.68
CA PHE A 199 -0.40 21.58 5.25
C PHE A 199 -0.47 21.48 6.78
N LYS A 200 -1.13 22.43 7.44
CA LYS A 200 -1.31 22.44 8.89
C LYS A 200 -2.14 21.24 9.35
N SER A 201 -3.18 20.86 8.61
CA SER A 201 -4.05 19.74 8.99
C SER A 201 -3.38 18.37 8.89
N ILE A 202 -2.31 18.22 8.11
CA ILE A 202 -1.54 16.97 8.00
C ILE A 202 -0.28 16.94 8.87
N THR A 203 0.21 18.09 9.34
CA THR A 203 1.43 18.20 10.15
C THR A 203 1.10 18.35 11.64
N ASN A 204 0.10 19.15 11.96
CA ASN A 204 -0.41 19.39 13.31
C ASN A 204 -1.80 18.79 13.50
N TYR A 205 -1.94 17.52 13.12
CA TYR A 205 -3.19 16.79 13.21
C TYR A 205 -3.51 16.35 14.64
N SER A 206 -4.78 16.09 14.89
CA SER A 206 -5.25 15.32 16.05
C SER A 206 -5.82 13.98 15.60
N TYR A 207 -5.89 13.02 16.51
CA TYR A 207 -6.47 11.71 16.24
C TYR A 207 -7.02 11.05 17.52
N PHE A 208 -7.86 10.05 17.35
CA PHE A 208 -8.29 9.13 18.41
C PHE A 208 -8.20 7.68 17.89
N TYR A 209 -8.06 6.69 18.77
CA TYR A 209 -7.95 5.30 18.31
C TYR A 209 -9.31 4.75 17.94
N TYR A 210 -9.36 3.97 16.86
CA TYR A 210 -10.58 3.26 16.47
C TYR A 210 -11.05 2.27 17.55
N ASP A 211 -10.11 1.70 18.30
CA ASP A 211 -10.44 0.73 19.34
C ASP A 211 -10.98 1.38 20.61
N ASP A 212 -10.66 2.66 20.89
CA ASP A 212 -11.27 3.47 21.96
C ASP A 212 -12.77 3.70 21.73
N LEU A 213 -13.26 3.45 20.52
CA LEU A 213 -14.70 3.47 20.27
C LEU A 213 -15.39 2.26 20.88
N ARG A 214 -14.71 1.12 21.03
CA ARG A 214 -15.39 -0.13 21.37
C ARG A 214 -15.67 -0.23 22.86
N VAL A 215 -16.88 -0.69 23.20
CA VAL A 215 -17.33 -0.95 24.59
C VAL A 215 -16.34 -1.80 25.40
N ARG A 216 -15.79 -2.87 24.80
CA ARG A 216 -14.79 -3.73 25.45
C ARG A 216 -13.46 -3.05 25.80
N TYR A 217 -13.22 -1.84 25.31
CA TYR A 217 -12.06 -1.01 25.61
C TYR A 217 -12.45 0.29 26.32
N LYS A 218 -13.51 0.26 27.15
CA LYS A 218 -14.09 1.43 27.85
C LYS A 218 -14.63 2.52 26.91
N GLY A 219 -14.91 2.18 25.64
CA GLY A 219 -15.48 3.10 24.66
C GLY A 219 -17.00 3.18 24.74
N ASN A 220 -17.57 4.35 24.45
CA ASN A 220 -19.01 4.59 24.54
C ASN A 220 -19.74 4.48 23.18
N LEU A 221 -19.19 3.77 22.19
CA LEU A 221 -19.85 3.66 20.88
C LEU A 221 -21.06 2.73 20.94
N ASP A 222 -22.24 3.33 20.91
CA ASP A 222 -23.51 2.61 20.83
C ASP A 222 -23.79 2.10 19.40
N GLU A 223 -23.61 0.78 19.21
CA GLU A 223 -23.91 0.12 17.94
C GLU A 223 -25.39 0.23 17.56
N LYS A 224 -26.31 0.31 18.53
CA LYS A 224 -27.74 0.51 18.28
C LYS A 224 -27.97 1.92 17.72
N LYS A 225 -27.36 2.95 18.31
CA LYS A 225 -27.41 4.32 17.78
C LYS A 225 -26.89 4.41 16.35
N ILE A 226 -25.79 3.73 16.03
CA ILE A 226 -25.27 3.67 14.66
C ILE A 226 -26.28 2.98 13.72
N ALA A 227 -26.91 1.89 14.16
CA ALA A 227 -27.94 1.22 13.37
C ALA A 227 -29.14 2.14 13.11
N LEU A 228 -29.60 2.87 14.13
CA LEU A 228 -30.67 3.87 14.01
C LEU A 228 -30.29 4.99 13.03
N LEU A 229 -29.07 5.53 13.11
CA LEU A 229 -28.57 6.53 12.17
C LEU A 229 -28.55 5.98 10.74
N ARG A 230 -28.10 4.74 10.54
CA ARG A 230 -28.11 4.09 9.21
C ARG A 230 -29.52 3.92 8.67
N ASN A 231 -30.49 3.58 9.53
CA ASN A 231 -31.90 3.50 9.16
C ASN A 231 -32.47 4.86 8.76
N LYS A 232 -31.90 5.97 9.25
CA LYS A 232 -32.19 7.36 8.82
C LYS A 232 -31.32 7.82 7.64
N GLY A 233 -30.54 6.93 7.01
CA GLY A 233 -29.63 7.28 5.90
C GLY A 233 -28.35 8.03 6.29
N LYS A 234 -28.07 8.15 7.59
CA LYS A 234 -26.84 8.76 8.13
C LYS A 234 -25.79 7.67 8.36
N PHE A 235 -24.78 7.63 7.50
CA PHE A 235 -23.64 6.71 7.60
C PHE A 235 -22.45 7.38 8.29
N GLN A 236 -22.59 7.63 9.60
CA GLN A 236 -21.59 8.26 10.48
C GLN A 236 -21.53 7.55 11.83
N LEU A 237 -20.50 7.84 12.63
CA LEU A 237 -20.31 7.29 13.98
C LEU A 237 -21.12 8.04 15.04
N PHE A 238 -21.21 9.36 14.90
CA PHE A 238 -21.87 10.26 15.85
C PHE A 238 -22.98 11.03 15.14
N GLU A 239 -24.03 11.41 15.85
CA GLU A 239 -25.13 12.20 15.29
C GLU A 239 -24.67 13.61 14.90
N ASN A 240 -23.87 14.23 15.76
CA ASN A 240 -23.30 15.56 15.57
C ASN A 240 -21.99 15.68 16.38
N TYR A 241 -21.39 16.87 16.37
CA TYR A 241 -20.14 17.12 17.09
C TYR A 241 -20.30 17.11 18.62
N GLN A 242 -21.48 17.48 19.13
CA GLN A 242 -21.76 17.42 20.57
C GLN A 242 -21.83 15.96 21.04
N ASP A 243 -22.45 15.08 20.26
CA ASP A 243 -22.47 13.64 20.50
C ASP A 243 -21.06 13.05 20.54
N PHE A 244 -20.16 13.51 19.67
CA PHE A 244 -18.75 13.13 19.74
C PHE A 244 -18.05 13.59 21.02
N LYS A 245 -18.34 14.82 21.50
CA LYS A 245 -17.80 15.32 22.76
C LYS A 245 -18.32 14.53 23.96
N ASN A 246 -19.63 14.27 23.99
CA ASN A 246 -20.30 13.53 25.06
C ASN A 246 -19.87 12.06 25.11
N ALA A 247 -19.26 11.53 24.04
CA ALA A 247 -18.70 10.18 24.05
C ALA A 247 -17.41 10.07 24.88
N GLU A 248 -16.83 11.18 25.35
CA GLU A 248 -15.64 11.24 26.22
C GLU A 248 -14.42 10.51 25.66
N ILE A 249 -14.29 10.47 24.33
CA ILE A 249 -13.17 9.81 23.66
C ILE A 249 -11.93 10.69 23.77
N GLN A 250 -10.83 10.12 24.25
CA GLN A 250 -9.55 10.80 24.33
C GLN A 250 -9.04 11.17 22.92
N VAL A 251 -8.78 12.47 22.72
CA VAL A 251 -8.19 13.00 21.48
C VAL A 251 -6.73 13.37 21.71
N TYR A 252 -5.85 12.76 20.93
CA TYR A 252 -4.41 13.00 20.95
C TYR A 252 -4.00 13.99 19.87
N LYS A 253 -2.90 14.71 20.10
CA LYS A 253 -2.22 15.52 19.08
C LYS A 253 -1.13 14.70 18.40
N ASN A 254 -0.58 15.20 17.29
CA ASN A 254 0.59 14.58 16.68
C ASN A 254 1.75 14.54 17.69
N GLN A 255 2.10 13.32 18.11
CA GLN A 255 3.17 13.05 19.07
C GLN A 255 4.48 12.63 18.39
N LYS A 256 4.51 12.51 17.06
CA LYS A 256 5.71 12.06 16.36
C LYS A 256 6.75 13.17 16.36
N LYS A 257 7.86 12.89 17.03
CA LYS A 257 9.02 13.78 17.11
C LYS A 257 10.24 13.10 16.52
N ARG A 258 11.11 13.91 15.93
CA ARG A 258 12.44 13.56 15.48
C ARG A 258 13.35 14.71 15.86
N ASP A 259 14.46 14.39 16.53
CA ASP A 259 15.42 15.38 17.03
C ASP A 259 14.73 16.48 17.87
N GLY A 260 13.78 16.07 18.73
CA GLY A 260 12.97 16.98 19.56
C GLY A 260 11.84 17.73 18.84
N ILE A 261 11.83 17.76 17.50
CA ILE A 261 10.90 18.55 16.67
C ILE A 261 9.76 17.66 16.15
N ILE A 262 8.53 18.18 16.13
CA ILE A 262 7.39 17.48 15.56
C ILE A 262 7.65 17.19 14.08
N SER A 263 7.44 15.94 13.68
CA SER A 263 7.73 15.46 12.34
C SER A 263 6.71 14.42 11.89
N GLY A 264 6.80 14.07 10.61
CA GLY A 264 6.02 13.03 9.98
C GLY A 264 4.65 13.49 9.49
N ILE A 265 4.12 12.71 8.57
CA ILE A 265 2.76 12.89 8.03
C ILE A 265 1.97 11.59 8.24
N PRO A 266 0.64 11.67 8.40
CA PRO A 266 -0.22 10.51 8.62
C PRO A 266 -0.21 9.57 7.41
N GLN A 267 -0.05 8.27 7.67
CA GLN A 267 -0.21 7.24 6.65
C GLN A 267 -1.68 6.93 6.41
N GLY A 268 -2.13 6.94 5.15
CA GLY A 268 -3.50 6.58 4.76
C GLY A 268 -4.35 7.73 4.20
N LEU A 269 -3.90 8.98 4.34
CA LEU A 269 -4.62 10.11 3.73
C LEU A 269 -4.42 10.15 2.20
N PRO A 270 -5.40 10.66 1.43
CA PRO A 270 -5.30 10.76 -0.03
C PRO A 270 -4.14 11.61 -0.56
N ILE A 271 -3.67 12.58 0.23
CA ILE A 271 -2.57 13.48 -0.16
C ILE A 271 -1.18 12.93 0.22
N SER A 272 -1.08 12.05 1.23
CA SER A 272 0.21 11.65 1.81
C SER A 272 1.18 11.04 0.78
N ALA A 273 0.67 10.26 -0.17
CA ALA A 273 1.48 9.64 -1.22
C ALA A 273 2.13 10.69 -2.16
N MET A 274 1.39 11.74 -2.50
CA MET A 274 1.92 12.84 -3.33
C MET A 274 2.98 13.62 -2.55
N LEU A 275 2.72 13.91 -1.27
CA LEU A 275 3.69 14.63 -0.44
C LEU A 275 4.97 13.84 -0.17
N ALA A 276 4.88 12.52 -0.07
CA ALA A 276 6.04 11.65 0.00
C ALA A 276 6.92 11.77 -1.27
N ASN A 277 6.32 11.76 -2.46
CA ASN A 277 7.05 11.96 -3.70
C ASN A 277 7.64 13.37 -3.82
N LEU A 278 6.89 14.38 -3.37
CA LEU A 278 7.32 15.78 -3.35
C LEU A 278 8.54 15.96 -2.43
N TYR A 279 8.49 15.38 -1.23
CA TYR A 279 9.58 15.45 -0.25
C TYR A 279 10.91 14.90 -0.80
N MET A 280 10.85 13.82 -1.58
CA MET A 280 12.02 13.14 -2.14
C MET A 280 12.64 13.85 -3.33
N LEU A 281 12.00 14.89 -3.90
CA LEU A 281 12.49 15.55 -5.12
C LEU A 281 13.93 16.05 -5.05
N PRO A 282 14.38 16.77 -4.01
CA PRO A 282 15.76 17.26 -3.95
C PRO A 282 16.77 16.11 -3.96
N PHE A 283 16.47 15.04 -3.23
CA PHE A 283 17.28 13.82 -3.22
C PHE A 283 17.31 13.16 -4.60
N ASP A 284 16.14 12.95 -5.21
CA ASP A 284 16.06 12.31 -6.53
C ASP A 284 16.88 13.09 -7.58
N LYS A 285 16.77 14.42 -7.58
CA LYS A 285 17.54 15.28 -8.49
C LYS A 285 19.05 15.10 -8.30
N ASN A 286 19.53 15.15 -7.07
CA ASN A 286 20.96 15.03 -6.77
C ASN A 286 21.49 13.63 -7.12
N ILE A 287 20.70 12.57 -6.91
CA ILE A 287 21.06 11.21 -7.31
C ILE A 287 21.16 11.09 -8.84
N ILE A 288 20.22 11.67 -9.58
CA ILE A 288 20.29 11.69 -11.05
C ILE A 288 21.56 12.40 -11.53
N GLU A 289 21.88 13.57 -10.98
CA GLU A 289 23.05 14.34 -11.37
C GLU A 289 24.35 13.60 -11.01
N LYS A 290 24.51 13.17 -9.76
CA LYS A 290 25.78 12.60 -9.27
C LYS A 290 26.04 11.17 -9.72
N LEU A 291 25.00 10.35 -9.90
CA LEU A 291 25.16 8.92 -10.17
C LEU A 291 24.71 8.54 -11.58
N VAL A 292 23.52 8.98 -12.01
CA VAL A 292 22.99 8.57 -13.32
C VAL A 292 23.74 9.25 -14.46
N LYS A 293 23.89 10.58 -14.41
CA LYS A 293 24.56 11.35 -15.47
C LYS A 293 26.08 11.19 -15.44
N ASN A 294 26.70 11.18 -14.26
CA ASN A 294 28.17 11.18 -14.15
C ASN A 294 28.81 9.78 -14.13
N LYS A 295 28.12 8.77 -13.61
CA LYS A 295 28.66 7.40 -13.41
C LYS A 295 27.92 6.33 -14.20
N ASN A 296 26.97 6.73 -15.05
CA ASN A 296 26.13 5.81 -15.82
C ASN A 296 25.41 4.75 -14.93
N CYS A 297 25.06 5.13 -13.70
CA CYS A 297 24.26 4.29 -12.82
C CYS A 297 22.79 4.28 -13.26
N TYR A 298 22.07 3.20 -12.98
CA TYR A 298 20.63 3.12 -13.20
C TYR A 298 19.89 3.20 -11.88
N TYR A 299 19.09 4.26 -11.70
CA TYR A 299 18.36 4.54 -10.47
C TYR A 299 16.85 4.38 -10.63
N ARG A 300 16.19 3.68 -9.70
CA ARG A 300 14.73 3.60 -9.60
C ARG A 300 14.27 3.79 -8.15
N ARG A 301 13.24 4.64 -7.97
CA ARG A 301 12.54 4.81 -6.70
C ARG A 301 11.08 4.41 -6.80
N TYR A 302 10.67 3.53 -5.89
CA TYR A 302 9.28 3.16 -5.69
C TYR A 302 8.87 3.48 -4.25
N SER A 303 8.33 4.69 -4.03
CA SER A 303 7.98 5.18 -2.68
C SER A 303 9.25 5.31 -1.82
N ASP A 304 9.41 4.40 -0.86
CA ASP A 304 10.49 4.25 0.10
C ASP A 304 11.53 3.19 -0.30
N ASP A 305 11.21 2.35 -1.30
CA ASP A 305 12.14 1.36 -1.85
C ASP A 305 13.01 2.02 -2.93
N LEU A 306 14.34 1.99 -2.73
CA LEU A 306 15.35 2.56 -3.63
C LEU A 306 16.21 1.45 -4.21
N VAL A 307 16.47 1.49 -5.51
CA VAL A 307 17.41 0.59 -6.17
C VAL A 307 18.34 1.39 -7.07
N VAL A 308 19.64 1.13 -6.94
CA VAL A 308 20.69 1.67 -7.80
C VAL A 308 21.49 0.50 -8.38
N ILE A 309 21.65 0.48 -9.70
CA ILE A 309 22.55 -0.45 -10.40
C ILE A 309 23.78 0.35 -10.83
N CYS A 310 24.96 -0.12 -10.48
CA CYS A 310 26.23 0.55 -10.72
C CYS A 310 27.27 -0.44 -11.21
N ASN A 311 28.38 0.11 -11.71
CA ASN A 311 29.57 -0.67 -12.00
C ASN A 311 30.20 -1.16 -10.70
N ASN A 312 30.99 -2.21 -10.80
CA ASN A 312 31.46 -2.95 -9.64
C ASN A 312 32.57 -2.24 -8.86
N GLU A 313 33.25 -1.31 -9.51
CA GLU A 313 34.27 -0.45 -8.91
C GLU A 313 33.64 0.73 -8.14
N ASP A 314 32.41 1.13 -8.50
CA ASP A 314 31.73 2.30 -7.95
C ASP A 314 30.81 1.97 -6.75
N ILE A 315 30.90 0.78 -6.16
CA ILE A 315 29.96 0.31 -5.12
C ILE A 315 29.96 1.24 -3.90
N ASP A 316 31.14 1.45 -3.30
CA ASP A 316 31.25 2.24 -2.07
C ASP A 316 31.03 3.72 -2.34
N PHE A 317 31.48 4.21 -3.49
CA PHE A 317 31.17 5.57 -3.96
C PHE A 317 29.66 5.77 -4.05
N THR A 318 28.94 4.85 -4.70
CA THR A 318 27.49 4.93 -4.89
C THR A 318 26.75 4.87 -3.55
N GLU A 319 27.13 3.95 -2.66
CA GLU A 319 26.53 3.86 -1.33
C GLU A 319 26.73 5.15 -0.53
N ASN A 320 27.95 5.70 -0.51
CA ASN A 320 28.27 6.91 0.23
C ASN A 320 27.48 8.12 -0.28
N ILE A 321 27.36 8.30 -1.60
CA ILE A 321 26.54 9.37 -2.18
C ILE A 321 25.06 9.22 -1.79
N VAL A 322 24.51 8.00 -1.83
CA VAL A 322 23.12 7.77 -1.42
C VAL A 322 22.91 8.09 0.06
N LEU A 323 23.83 7.67 0.93
CA LEU A 323 23.78 7.95 2.38
C LEU A 323 23.96 9.44 2.70
N GLU A 324 24.82 10.13 1.97
CA GLU A 324 25.04 11.57 2.12
C GLU A 324 23.77 12.34 1.70
N GLU A 325 23.26 12.10 0.51
CA GLU A 325 22.10 12.84 -0.02
C GLU A 325 20.81 12.56 0.77
N ILE A 326 20.61 11.34 1.27
CA ILE A 326 19.43 11.04 2.09
C ILE A 326 19.49 11.76 3.44
N SER A 327 20.70 11.97 3.98
CA SER A 327 20.91 12.67 5.25
C SER A 327 20.62 14.16 5.13
N LYS A 328 20.96 14.79 3.98
CA LYS A 328 20.65 16.20 3.67
C LYS A 328 19.16 16.49 3.73
N ILE A 329 18.34 15.54 3.29
CA ILE A 329 16.87 15.63 3.38
C ILE A 329 16.32 15.14 4.72
N LYS A 330 17.15 15.09 5.76
CA LYS A 330 16.81 14.66 7.12
C LYS A 330 16.08 13.33 7.13
N LEU A 331 16.55 12.35 6.36
CA LEU A 331 16.06 10.96 6.38
C LEU A 331 17.21 10.00 6.72
N THR A 332 16.87 8.77 7.07
CA THR A 332 17.84 7.76 7.50
C THR A 332 17.56 6.44 6.83
N ILE A 333 18.59 5.87 6.20
CA ILE A 333 18.55 4.53 5.61
C ILE A 333 18.79 3.49 6.70
N SER A 334 18.13 2.35 6.56
CA SER A 334 18.35 1.20 7.43
C SER A 334 19.59 0.44 6.99
N LYS A 335 20.76 0.75 7.55
CA LYS A 335 22.02 0.03 7.26
C LYS A 335 21.85 -1.50 7.29
N ASP A 336 21.18 -2.03 8.31
CA ASP A 336 20.92 -3.48 8.47
C ASP A 336 20.02 -4.11 7.39
N LYS A 337 19.36 -3.28 6.57
CA LYS A 337 18.50 -3.72 5.47
C LYS A 337 19.01 -3.25 4.11
N THR A 338 20.10 -2.50 4.06
CA THR A 338 20.78 -2.24 2.80
C THR A 338 21.31 -3.58 2.32
N GLU A 339 20.90 -3.97 1.12
CA GLU A 339 21.35 -5.23 0.52
C GLU A 339 22.16 -4.92 -0.75
N LYS A 340 23.35 -5.50 -0.83
CA LYS A 340 24.25 -5.39 -1.98
C LYS A 340 24.29 -6.73 -2.72
N PHE A 341 24.13 -6.72 -4.03
CA PHE A 341 24.12 -7.92 -4.86
C PHE A 341 25.01 -7.76 -6.08
N ARG A 342 25.92 -8.70 -6.31
CA ARG A 342 26.70 -8.79 -7.54
C ARG A 342 26.01 -9.74 -8.52
N PHE A 343 25.89 -9.33 -9.77
CA PHE A 343 25.47 -10.19 -10.87
C PHE A 343 26.66 -10.47 -11.77
N LYS A 344 26.86 -11.74 -12.12
CA LYS A 344 27.92 -12.18 -13.04
C LYS A 344 27.43 -13.38 -13.85
N THR A 345 27.93 -13.50 -15.07
CA THR A 345 27.69 -14.70 -15.90
C THR A 345 28.71 -15.78 -15.56
N ILE A 346 28.22 -16.96 -15.18
CA ILE A 346 29.02 -18.16 -14.93
C ILE A 346 28.42 -19.27 -15.79
N GLU A 347 29.25 -19.98 -16.58
CA GLU A 347 28.80 -21.07 -17.45
C GLU A 347 27.59 -20.68 -18.34
N ASN A 348 27.66 -19.50 -18.97
CA ASN A 348 26.59 -18.91 -19.79
C ASN A 348 25.26 -18.62 -19.05
N ARG A 349 25.27 -18.62 -17.72
CA ARG A 349 24.11 -18.31 -16.88
C ARG A 349 24.37 -17.09 -16.01
N LEU A 350 23.47 -16.12 -16.06
CA LEU A 350 23.51 -14.96 -15.16
C LEU A 350 23.07 -15.37 -13.76
N GLU A 351 23.94 -15.14 -12.77
CA GLU A 351 23.69 -15.50 -11.38
C GLU A 351 23.82 -14.32 -10.42
N CYS A 352 23.07 -14.39 -9.32
CA CYS A 352 23.06 -13.39 -8.27
C CYS A 352 23.83 -13.87 -7.04
N PHE A 353 24.76 -13.03 -6.58
CA PHE A 353 25.56 -13.23 -5.38
C PHE A 353 25.25 -12.12 -4.39
N LYS A 354 24.91 -12.46 -3.15
CA LYS A 354 24.77 -11.44 -2.10
C LYS A 354 26.14 -11.10 -1.55
N ILE A 355 26.46 -9.81 -1.47
CA ILE A 355 27.71 -9.32 -0.90
C ILE A 355 27.49 -9.16 0.60
N ASN A 356 28.36 -9.77 1.42
CA ASN A 356 28.36 -9.62 2.87
C ASN A 356 29.80 -9.46 3.37
N GLY A 357 30.22 -8.22 3.65
CA GLY A 357 31.64 -7.87 3.74
C GLY A 357 32.33 -8.27 2.43
N ASP A 358 33.47 -8.96 2.55
CA ASP A 358 34.25 -9.42 1.39
C ASP A 358 33.77 -10.76 0.80
N LYS A 359 32.70 -11.35 1.36
CA LYS A 359 32.19 -12.66 0.93
C LYS A 359 31.05 -12.53 -0.07
N PHE A 360 31.13 -13.32 -1.14
CA PHE A 360 30.05 -13.52 -2.11
C PHE A 360 29.26 -14.78 -1.75
N ILE A 361 27.98 -14.62 -1.41
CA ILE A 361 27.09 -15.72 -1.08
C ILE A 361 26.35 -16.16 -2.36
N PRO A 362 26.65 -17.35 -2.92
CA PRO A 362 26.01 -17.85 -4.14
C PRO A 362 24.54 -18.21 -3.91
N ASN A 363 23.81 -18.51 -4.99
CA ASN A 363 22.39 -18.90 -4.94
C ASN A 363 21.48 -17.87 -4.24
N SER A 364 21.88 -16.59 -4.29
CA SER A 364 21.14 -15.47 -3.71
C SER A 364 20.13 -14.92 -4.72
N PHE A 365 19.31 -13.96 -4.28
CA PHE A 365 18.35 -13.29 -5.13
C PHE A 365 18.14 -11.85 -4.69
N LEU A 366 17.98 -10.95 -5.65
CA LEU A 366 17.51 -9.59 -5.43
C LEU A 366 16.00 -9.63 -5.18
N GLN A 367 15.57 -9.18 -4.01
CA GLN A 367 14.15 -9.07 -3.69
C GLN A 367 13.63 -7.65 -3.99
N TYR A 368 12.82 -7.48 -5.04
CA TYR A 368 12.29 -6.18 -5.44
C TYR A 368 10.80 -6.23 -5.82
N LEU A 369 10.01 -5.29 -5.31
CA LEU A 369 8.57 -5.10 -5.59
C LEU A 369 7.68 -6.37 -5.57
N GLY A 370 8.05 -7.33 -4.71
CA GLY A 370 7.32 -8.59 -4.51
C GLY A 370 7.81 -9.76 -5.35
N PHE A 371 8.98 -9.65 -5.96
CA PHE A 371 9.65 -10.67 -6.74
C PHE A 371 11.05 -10.97 -6.20
N ASP A 372 11.48 -12.21 -6.40
CA ASP A 372 12.81 -12.73 -6.06
C ASP A 372 13.52 -13.02 -7.39
N PHE A 373 14.56 -12.24 -7.72
CA PHE A 373 15.28 -12.32 -9.00
C PHE A 373 16.69 -12.90 -8.81
N TYR A 374 16.95 -14.05 -9.44
CA TYR A 374 18.19 -14.81 -9.31
C TYR A 374 19.19 -14.53 -10.46
N GLY A 375 18.84 -13.65 -11.41
CA GLY A 375 19.55 -13.48 -12.69
C GLY A 375 18.92 -14.34 -13.78
N TYR A 376 19.04 -15.66 -13.63
CA TYR A 376 18.52 -16.64 -14.59
C TYR A 376 17.04 -17.00 -14.43
N LYS A 377 16.43 -16.68 -13.27
CA LYS A 377 15.00 -16.93 -13.01
C LYS A 377 14.40 -15.85 -12.11
N THR A 378 13.10 -15.65 -12.24
CA THR A 378 12.28 -14.70 -11.46
C THR A 378 11.12 -15.43 -10.81
N LEU A 379 10.98 -15.28 -9.49
CA LEU A 379 9.89 -15.89 -8.73
C LEU A 379 9.04 -14.83 -8.04
N ILE A 380 7.76 -15.12 -7.79
CA ILE A 380 6.98 -14.32 -6.83
C ILE A 380 7.54 -14.59 -5.44
N LYS A 381 7.72 -13.52 -4.66
CA LYS A 381 8.16 -13.58 -3.27
C LYS A 381 7.40 -14.64 -2.48
N SER A 382 8.14 -15.55 -1.86
CA SER A 382 7.60 -16.67 -1.08
C SER A 382 6.51 -16.24 -0.06
N ALA A 383 6.68 -15.09 0.59
CA ALA A 383 5.71 -14.55 1.54
C ALA A 383 4.33 -14.26 0.92
N ASN A 384 4.27 -13.87 -0.35
CA ASN A 384 3.03 -13.61 -1.07
C ASN A 384 2.32 -14.92 -1.42
N VAL A 385 3.07 -15.92 -1.88
CA VAL A 385 2.54 -17.27 -2.16
C VAL A 385 2.01 -17.92 -0.88
N SER A 386 2.78 -17.85 0.21
CA SER A 386 2.36 -18.35 1.52
C SER A 386 1.12 -17.63 2.07
N ARG A 387 1.01 -16.31 1.85
CA ARG A 387 -0.19 -15.54 2.20
C ARG A 387 -1.41 -16.04 1.43
N PHE A 388 -1.28 -16.26 0.12
CA PHE A 388 -2.37 -16.79 -0.71
C PHE A 388 -2.90 -18.12 -0.17
N TYR A 389 -2.01 -19.08 0.14
CA TYR A 389 -2.43 -20.37 0.71
C TYR A 389 -2.98 -20.25 2.13
N ARG A 390 -2.46 -19.33 2.95
CA ARG A 390 -3.00 -19.08 4.30
C ARG A 390 -4.41 -18.51 4.23
N GLU A 391 -4.64 -17.49 3.40
CA GLU A 391 -5.97 -16.90 3.19
C GLU A 391 -6.95 -17.94 2.62
N MET A 392 -6.49 -18.83 1.74
CA MET A 392 -7.29 -19.95 1.25
C MET A 392 -7.75 -20.85 2.40
N LYS A 393 -6.80 -21.33 3.22
CA LYS A 393 -7.09 -22.20 4.36
C LYS A 393 -8.00 -21.53 5.39
N GLU A 394 -7.72 -20.27 5.71
CA GLU A 394 -8.52 -19.47 6.64
C GLU A 394 -9.94 -19.24 6.12
N SER A 395 -10.11 -18.90 4.83
CA SER A 395 -11.43 -18.74 4.23
C SER A 395 -12.25 -20.02 4.23
N ILE A 396 -11.61 -21.19 4.10
CA ILE A 396 -12.25 -22.50 4.14
C ILE A 396 -12.66 -22.81 5.59
N SER A 397 -11.74 -22.65 6.55
CA SER A 397 -11.99 -22.90 7.97
C SER A 397 -13.09 -21.99 8.54
N ILE A 398 -13.10 -20.69 8.21
CA ILE A 398 -14.16 -19.78 8.66
C ILE A 398 -15.53 -20.20 8.10
N LYS A 399 -15.58 -20.67 6.85
CA LYS A 399 -16.83 -21.15 6.25
C LYS A 399 -17.33 -22.43 6.91
N ALA A 400 -16.42 -23.36 7.22
CA ALA A 400 -16.76 -24.58 7.93
C ALA A 400 -17.28 -24.28 9.34
N LYS A 401 -16.56 -23.46 10.13
CA LYS A 401 -16.99 -23.04 11.49
C LYS A 401 -18.36 -22.36 11.52
N ARG A 402 -18.66 -21.52 10.51
CA ARG A 402 -19.98 -20.89 10.41
C ARG A 402 -21.09 -21.91 10.19
N ILE A 403 -20.78 -22.99 9.49
CA ILE A 403 -21.73 -24.04 9.21
C ILE A 403 -21.90 -24.95 10.42
N GLU A 404 -20.81 -25.33 11.09
CA GLU A 404 -20.88 -26.00 12.40
C GLU A 404 -21.77 -25.22 13.38
N SER A 405 -21.60 -23.89 13.45
CA SER A 405 -22.44 -23.03 14.30
C SER A 405 -23.91 -22.99 13.86
N VAL A 406 -24.22 -23.11 12.56
CA VAL A 406 -25.61 -23.16 12.07
C VAL A 406 -26.23 -24.53 12.34
N GLN A 407 -25.48 -25.61 12.11
CA GLN A 407 -25.89 -26.98 12.40
C GLN A 407 -26.21 -27.14 13.89
N GLN A 408 -25.33 -26.64 14.78
CA GLN A 408 -25.56 -26.62 16.22
C GLN A 408 -26.79 -25.81 16.61
N LYS A 409 -26.99 -24.64 15.99
CA LYS A 409 -28.13 -23.77 16.31
C LYS A 409 -29.47 -24.35 15.86
N ASN A 410 -29.50 -24.98 14.70
CA ASN A 410 -30.72 -25.49 14.09
C ASN A 410 -30.94 -27.00 14.33
N LEU A 411 -30.01 -27.67 14.99
CA LEU A 411 -30.01 -29.13 15.24
C LEU A 411 -30.16 -29.96 13.94
N THR A 412 -29.53 -29.48 12.85
CA THR A 412 -29.59 -30.13 11.53
C THR A 412 -28.21 -30.56 11.08
N GLU A 413 -28.08 -31.74 10.47
CA GLU A 413 -26.84 -32.14 9.79
C GLU A 413 -26.67 -31.48 8.42
N GLU A 414 -27.76 -31.02 7.81
CA GLU A 414 -27.78 -30.40 6.49
C GLU A 414 -27.26 -28.96 6.51
N ALA A 415 -26.00 -28.75 6.12
CA ALA A 415 -25.47 -27.40 5.95
C ALA A 415 -24.46 -27.31 4.81
N ILE A 416 -24.93 -26.83 3.66
CA ILE A 416 -24.16 -26.80 2.43
C ILE A 416 -23.15 -25.66 2.44
N ILE A 417 -21.87 -26.00 2.26
CA ILE A 417 -20.84 -24.99 2.02
C ILE A 417 -20.83 -24.57 0.55
N PHE A 418 -21.28 -23.34 0.26
CA PHE A 418 -21.16 -22.76 -1.09
C PHE A 418 -19.69 -22.60 -1.56
N LYS A 419 -19.26 -23.52 -2.44
CA LYS A 419 -17.90 -23.62 -2.98
C LYS A 419 -17.58 -22.57 -4.05
N ARG A 420 -18.60 -21.99 -4.70
CA ARG A 420 -18.45 -21.02 -5.80
C ARG A 420 -17.50 -19.88 -5.46
N LYS A 421 -17.61 -19.30 -4.25
CA LYS A 421 -16.73 -18.21 -3.79
C LYS A 421 -15.30 -18.70 -3.53
N ILE A 422 -15.14 -19.89 -2.96
CA ILE A 422 -13.82 -20.50 -2.69
C ILE A 422 -13.09 -20.73 -4.02
N TYR A 423 -13.70 -21.46 -4.95
CA TYR A 423 -13.11 -21.70 -6.27
C TYR A 423 -12.83 -20.40 -7.03
N ARG A 424 -13.74 -19.42 -6.96
CA ARG A 424 -13.48 -18.11 -7.58
C ARG A 424 -12.26 -17.40 -6.97
N LEU A 425 -12.03 -17.50 -5.66
CA LEU A 425 -10.91 -16.82 -5.03
C LEU A 425 -9.58 -17.58 -5.18
N TYR A 426 -9.62 -18.92 -5.20
CA TYR A 426 -8.43 -19.74 -5.01
C TYR A 426 -8.18 -20.77 -6.13
N SER A 427 -8.90 -20.71 -7.25
CA SER A 427 -8.64 -21.56 -8.42
C SER A 427 -8.66 -20.84 -9.76
N PHE A 428 -8.28 -21.56 -10.82
CA PHE A 428 -8.36 -21.10 -12.21
C PHE A 428 -9.75 -20.60 -12.62
N ARG A 429 -10.81 -21.10 -11.97
CA ARG A 429 -12.21 -20.65 -12.19
C ARG A 429 -12.40 -19.15 -11.92
N GLY A 430 -11.50 -18.52 -11.15
CA GLY A 430 -11.47 -17.11 -10.81
C GLY A 430 -10.62 -16.20 -11.68
N ILE A 431 -9.90 -16.71 -12.68
CA ILE A 431 -8.93 -15.90 -13.44
C ILE A 431 -9.63 -14.83 -14.29
N LYS A 432 -10.71 -15.21 -14.98
CA LYS A 432 -11.42 -14.28 -15.88
C LYS A 432 -12.09 -13.15 -15.11
N SER A 433 -11.83 -11.91 -15.55
CA SER A 433 -12.60 -10.75 -15.09
C SER A 433 -14.05 -10.90 -15.50
N ARG A 434 -14.97 -10.53 -14.61
CA ARG A 434 -16.40 -10.63 -14.88
C ARG A 434 -17.19 -9.61 -14.09
N LYS A 435 -18.34 -9.23 -14.63
CA LYS A 435 -19.38 -8.48 -13.95
C LYS A 435 -20.25 -9.48 -13.20
N LEU A 436 -20.45 -9.27 -11.90
CA LEU A 436 -21.31 -10.12 -11.08
C LEU A 436 -22.47 -9.30 -10.54
N PRO A 437 -23.70 -9.85 -10.50
CA PRO A 437 -24.79 -9.21 -9.80
C PRO A 437 -24.41 -9.07 -8.31
N ALA A 438 -24.70 -7.91 -7.76
CA ALA A 438 -24.54 -7.59 -6.36
C ALA A 438 -25.66 -6.65 -5.94
N SER A 439 -26.02 -6.69 -4.67
CA SER A 439 -26.97 -5.75 -4.10
C SER A 439 -26.32 -4.98 -2.97
N LYS A 440 -26.75 -3.73 -2.79
CA LYS A 440 -26.46 -2.92 -1.61
C LYS A 440 -27.76 -2.30 -1.12
N VAL A 441 -27.90 -2.17 0.19
CA VAL A 441 -29.00 -1.38 0.76
C VAL A 441 -28.60 0.09 0.68
N ILE A 442 -29.49 0.90 0.13
CA ILE A 442 -29.35 2.36 0.08
C ILE A 442 -30.55 3.00 0.78
N PHE A 443 -30.33 4.17 1.34
CA PHE A 443 -31.42 5.01 1.83
C PHE A 443 -31.86 5.94 0.72
N HIS A 444 -33.14 5.92 0.36
CA HIS A 444 -33.73 6.75 -0.68
C HIS A 444 -35.19 7.06 -0.28
N GLU A 445 -35.54 8.34 -0.30
CA GLU A 445 -36.90 8.83 0.03
C GLU A 445 -37.46 8.28 1.36
N GLY A 446 -36.66 8.33 2.42
CA GLY A 446 -37.10 7.89 3.75
C GLY A 446 -37.09 6.37 3.95
N LYS A 447 -36.82 5.56 2.92
CA LYS A 447 -36.86 4.09 2.99
C LYS A 447 -35.52 3.44 2.65
N LEU A 448 -35.28 2.26 3.23
CA LEU A 448 -34.15 1.40 2.89
C LEU A 448 -34.52 0.52 1.69
N ILE A 449 -33.90 0.79 0.54
CA ILE A 449 -34.16 0.08 -0.70
C ILE A 449 -32.96 -0.78 -1.08
N LYS A 450 -33.22 -2.03 -1.49
CA LYS A 450 -32.21 -2.91 -2.06
C LYS A 450 -31.92 -2.47 -3.49
N LYS A 451 -30.78 -1.82 -3.70
CA LYS A 451 -30.31 -1.44 -5.04
C LYS A 451 -29.39 -2.50 -5.60
N GLU A 452 -29.79 -3.05 -6.74
CA GLU A 452 -28.97 -3.96 -7.52
C GLU A 452 -27.93 -3.18 -8.34
N PHE A 453 -26.76 -3.77 -8.49
CA PHE A 453 -25.69 -3.23 -9.31
C PHE A 453 -24.75 -4.33 -9.78
N SER A 454 -24.00 -4.02 -10.84
CA SER A 454 -22.97 -4.92 -11.33
C SER A 454 -21.63 -4.64 -10.65
N ARG A 455 -21.11 -5.62 -9.89
CA ARG A 455 -19.79 -5.56 -9.28
C ARG A 455 -18.74 -6.12 -10.24
N LYS A 456 -17.76 -5.28 -10.62
CA LYS A 456 -16.58 -5.73 -11.40
C LYS A 456 -15.65 -6.57 -10.54
N TYR A 457 -15.52 -7.85 -10.88
CA TYR A 457 -14.52 -8.76 -10.32
C TYR A 457 -13.28 -8.79 -11.23
N ARG A 458 -12.11 -8.39 -10.70
CA ARG A 458 -10.89 -8.18 -11.50
C ARG A 458 -10.04 -9.45 -11.69
N GLY A 459 -10.41 -10.55 -11.06
CA GLY A 459 -9.65 -11.81 -11.02
C GLY A 459 -9.06 -12.06 -9.64
N ASN A 460 -8.38 -13.19 -9.48
CA ASN A 460 -7.74 -13.61 -8.23
C ASN A 460 -6.19 -13.53 -8.29
N PHE A 461 -5.52 -13.98 -7.23
CA PHE A 461 -4.06 -14.02 -7.15
C PHE A 461 -3.41 -14.85 -8.27
N ILE A 462 -4.06 -15.92 -8.74
CA ILE A 462 -3.56 -16.74 -9.84
C ILE A 462 -3.50 -15.92 -11.14
N LYS A 463 -4.52 -15.08 -11.40
CA LYS A 463 -4.46 -14.13 -12.52
C LYS A 463 -3.28 -13.17 -12.41
N TYR A 464 -3.03 -12.64 -11.20
CA TYR A 464 -1.88 -11.77 -10.97
C TYR A 464 -0.57 -12.50 -11.29
N ALA A 465 -0.41 -13.73 -10.81
CA ALA A 465 0.77 -14.54 -11.07
C ALA A 465 0.95 -14.88 -12.56
N TYR A 466 -0.13 -15.23 -13.26
CA TYR A 466 -0.06 -15.53 -14.69
C TYR A 466 0.34 -14.29 -15.49
N ARG A 467 -0.26 -13.14 -15.20
CA ARG A 467 0.15 -11.86 -15.81
C ARG A 467 1.58 -11.49 -15.50
N ALA A 468 2.04 -11.72 -14.27
CA ALA A 468 3.43 -11.46 -13.91
C ALA A 468 4.39 -12.37 -14.68
N SER A 469 4.05 -13.66 -14.81
CA SER A 469 4.79 -14.62 -15.64
C SER A 469 4.86 -14.19 -17.10
N ASP A 470 3.74 -13.74 -17.68
CA ASP A 470 3.70 -13.29 -19.08
C ASP A 470 4.51 -12.00 -19.28
N ILE A 471 4.35 -11.01 -18.40
CA ILE A 471 5.07 -9.73 -18.50
C ILE A 471 6.58 -9.93 -18.31
N MET A 472 6.99 -10.71 -17.31
CA MET A 472 8.40 -10.95 -16.99
C MET A 472 9.08 -12.00 -17.85
N GLU A 473 8.33 -12.67 -18.75
CA GLU A 473 8.80 -13.82 -19.54
C GLU A 473 9.40 -14.92 -18.65
N ALA A 474 8.73 -15.20 -17.52
CA ALA A 474 9.20 -16.06 -16.43
C ALA A 474 8.19 -17.19 -16.17
N PRO A 475 8.25 -18.33 -16.90
CA PRO A 475 7.30 -19.44 -16.75
C PRO A 475 7.34 -20.11 -15.37
N GLU A 476 8.46 -20.03 -14.65
CA GLU A 476 8.65 -20.51 -13.29
C GLU A 476 7.67 -19.89 -12.28
N ILE A 477 7.19 -18.66 -12.52
CA ILE A 477 6.16 -18.03 -11.71
C ILE A 477 4.85 -18.85 -11.75
N LYS A 478 4.46 -19.35 -12.93
CA LYS A 478 3.29 -20.25 -13.06
C LYS A 478 3.55 -21.57 -12.33
N ARG A 479 4.79 -22.10 -12.41
CA ARG A 479 5.18 -23.35 -11.73
C ARG A 479 5.03 -23.26 -10.20
N GLN A 480 5.26 -22.09 -9.57
CA GLN A 480 5.03 -21.90 -8.12
C GLN A 480 3.59 -22.19 -7.69
N LEU A 481 2.61 -21.98 -8.58
CA LEU A 481 1.19 -22.19 -8.30
C LEU A 481 0.63 -23.45 -8.95
N ARG A 482 1.42 -24.31 -9.62
CA ARG A 482 0.89 -25.48 -10.35
C ARG A 482 0.04 -26.42 -9.47
N LYS A 483 0.43 -26.59 -8.20
CA LYS A 483 -0.27 -27.47 -7.24
C LYS A 483 -1.45 -26.81 -6.53
N HIS A 484 -1.83 -25.57 -6.87
CA HIS A 484 -2.85 -24.82 -6.12
C HIS A 484 -4.19 -25.56 -6.03
N MET A 485 -4.64 -26.20 -7.11
CA MET A 485 -5.87 -26.99 -7.13
C MET A 485 -5.82 -28.22 -6.24
N ILE A 486 -4.70 -28.94 -6.27
CA ILE A 486 -4.50 -30.13 -5.44
C ILE A 486 -4.54 -29.74 -3.96
N ILE A 487 -3.83 -28.67 -3.59
CA ILE A 487 -3.82 -28.17 -2.21
C ILE A 487 -5.21 -27.68 -1.79
N LEU A 488 -5.93 -27.00 -2.69
CA LEU A 488 -7.30 -26.54 -2.44
C LEU A 488 -8.24 -27.72 -2.15
N LYS A 489 -8.29 -28.72 -3.05
CA LYS A 489 -9.13 -29.92 -2.89
C LYS A 489 -8.78 -30.68 -1.62
N LYS A 490 -7.49 -30.99 -1.42
CA LYS A 490 -6.99 -31.72 -0.23
C LYS A 490 -7.35 -31.02 1.07
N TYR A 491 -7.29 -29.68 1.12
CA TYR A 491 -7.66 -28.95 2.32
C TYR A 491 -9.17 -28.83 2.51
N MET A 492 -9.95 -28.80 1.42
CA MET A 492 -11.40 -28.88 1.51
C MET A 492 -11.84 -30.22 2.07
N MET A 493 -11.29 -31.35 1.62
CA MET A 493 -11.62 -32.69 2.14
C MET A 493 -11.48 -32.86 3.67
N LYS A 494 -10.70 -32.00 4.33
CA LYS A 494 -10.60 -31.99 5.81
C LYS A 494 -11.89 -31.57 6.53
N PHE A 495 -12.80 -30.94 5.82
CA PHE A 495 -14.10 -30.59 6.35
C PHE A 495 -15.14 -31.31 5.47
N LYS A 496 -16.24 -31.79 6.05
CA LYS A 496 -17.30 -32.53 5.33
C LYS A 496 -18.06 -31.59 4.38
N PHE A 497 -17.43 -31.13 3.30
CA PHE A 497 -18.08 -30.31 2.27
C PHE A 497 -18.85 -31.24 1.32
N ASP A 498 -20.16 -31.39 1.47
CA ASP A 498 -21.01 -32.13 0.53
C ASP A 498 -20.62 -31.84 -0.92
N ASN A 499 -20.35 -32.88 -1.71
CA ASN A 499 -19.83 -32.85 -3.10
C ASN A 499 -18.32 -32.58 -3.29
N THR A 500 -17.41 -33.05 -2.42
CA THR A 500 -15.99 -33.14 -2.80
C THR A 500 -15.86 -34.32 -3.76
N PRO A 501 -15.45 -34.12 -5.03
CA PRO A 501 -15.13 -35.27 -5.87
C PRO A 501 -14.05 -36.07 -5.16
N GLU A 502 -14.27 -37.38 -5.03
CA GLU A 502 -13.19 -38.31 -4.69
C GLU A 502 -12.05 -38.13 -5.71
N LEU A 503 -10.83 -38.28 -5.21
CA LEU A 503 -9.63 -37.62 -5.72
C LEU A 503 -9.24 -38.06 -7.13
#